data_AF-A0A836EZI0-F1
#
_entry.id   AF-A0A836EZI0-F1
#
_cell.length_a   1.000
_cell.length_b   1.000
_cell.length_c   1.000
_cell.angle_alpha   90.00
_cell.angle_beta   90.00
_cell.angle_gamma   90.00
#
_symmetry.space_group_name_H-M   'P 1'
#
loop_
_entity.id
_entity.type
_entity.pdbx_description
1 polymer ?
#
loop_
_entity_poly.entity_id
_entity_poly.type
_entity_poly.pdbx_seq_one_letter_code
_entity_poly.pdbx_strand_id
1 'polypeptide(L)'
;MYICINCGAECKELFRRYCPSVLKILKCEKCGLLADKYIEYDPVIVFVDLILIEKPAYRHLLYNSNFKSYWKISIILWLAESFRAWSLCDINETELTASKVDLVHNNGLQDHCNIYNLLLHTALAFAAFICMVIVVTELKWFIIGKKPYKYSIKDLSCALIVGGCGKLLGLLGIVWQHIASGPYYLLIQGYTVLCLLTAYSVVCKSGRGGSLIGLIAGFLLYGYICTSISKLHLNISNITLT
;
A
#
# COMPACT_ATOMS: atom_id res chain seq x y z
N MET A 1 20.98 4.70 -13.50
CA MET A 1 21.89 3.63 -13.02
C MET A 1 21.04 2.50 -12.47
N TYR A 2 21.30 1.25 -12.87
CA TYR A 2 20.45 0.10 -12.57
C TYR A 2 20.90 -0.66 -11.33
N ILE A 3 20.10 -1.61 -10.85
CA ILE A 3 20.50 -2.52 -9.76
C ILE A 3 20.31 -3.98 -10.16
N CYS A 4 21.11 -4.86 -9.56
CA CYS A 4 20.88 -6.30 -9.66
C CYS A 4 19.67 -6.69 -8.82
N ILE A 5 18.74 -7.45 -9.41
CA ILE A 5 17.53 -7.93 -8.73
C ILE A 5 17.86 -8.92 -7.59
N ASN A 6 19.00 -9.61 -7.65
CA ASN A 6 19.38 -10.65 -6.69
C ASN A 6 20.14 -10.08 -5.47
N CYS A 7 21.20 -9.32 -5.70
CA CYS A 7 22.05 -8.80 -4.61
C CYS A 7 21.82 -7.31 -4.29
N GLY A 8 21.08 -6.56 -5.11
CA GLY A 8 20.85 -5.12 -4.89
C GLY A 8 22.10 -4.24 -5.09
N ALA A 9 23.17 -4.81 -5.68
CA ALA A 9 24.35 -4.09 -6.12
C ALA A 9 24.05 -3.23 -7.34
N GLU A 10 24.79 -2.15 -7.52
CA GLU A 10 24.64 -1.28 -8.69
C GLU A 10 25.20 -1.96 -9.94
N CYS A 11 24.53 -1.76 -11.06
CA CYS A 11 24.94 -2.27 -12.37
C CYS A 11 24.93 -1.11 -13.37
N LYS A 12 26.02 -0.99 -14.14
CA LYS A 12 26.15 0.04 -15.19
C LYS A 12 25.18 -0.24 -16.34
N GLU A 13 25.18 -1.49 -16.80
CA GLU A 13 24.32 -1.98 -17.88
C GLU A 13 23.64 -3.28 -17.42
N LEU A 14 22.36 -3.46 -17.73
CA LEU A 14 21.62 -4.70 -17.45
C LEU A 14 21.62 -5.67 -18.63
N PHE A 15 21.68 -5.13 -19.84
CA PHE A 15 21.64 -5.89 -21.08
C PHE A 15 22.49 -5.21 -22.14
N ARG A 16 22.99 -6.02 -23.07
CA ARG A 16 23.65 -5.54 -24.29
C ARG A 16 22.80 -5.94 -25.48
N ARG A 17 22.39 -4.96 -26.29
CA ARG A 17 21.69 -5.21 -27.54
C ARG A 17 22.73 -5.37 -28.65
N TYR A 18 22.79 -6.56 -29.24
CA TYR A 18 23.68 -6.85 -30.37
C TYR A 18 23.01 -6.53 -31.70
N CYS A 19 21.73 -6.87 -31.83
CA CYS A 19 20.88 -6.58 -32.99
C CYS A 19 19.46 -6.22 -32.51
N PRO A 20 18.58 -5.67 -33.35
CA PRO A 20 17.20 -5.33 -32.96
C PRO A 20 16.44 -6.51 -32.32
N SER A 21 16.72 -7.72 -32.78
CA SER A 21 16.13 -8.98 -32.33
C SER A 21 16.94 -9.74 -31.28
N VAL A 22 18.21 -9.37 -31.04
CA VAL A 22 19.11 -10.12 -30.14
C VAL A 22 19.56 -9.20 -28.99
N LEU A 23 18.95 -9.44 -27.85
CA LEU A 23 19.29 -8.84 -26.56
C LEU A 23 19.94 -9.91 -25.68
N LYS A 24 21.04 -9.56 -25.02
CA LYS A 24 21.73 -10.45 -24.08
C LYS A 24 21.76 -9.81 -22.71
N ILE A 25 21.13 -10.45 -21.72
CA ILE A 25 21.20 -10.03 -20.32
C ILE A 25 22.63 -10.23 -19.79
N LEU A 26 23.13 -9.23 -19.07
CA LEU A 26 24.46 -9.26 -18.45
C LEU A 26 24.40 -9.91 -17.07
N LYS A 27 25.51 -10.52 -16.67
CA LYS A 27 25.68 -11.06 -15.32
C LYS A 27 26.17 -9.96 -14.39
N CYS A 28 25.70 -9.98 -13.14
CA CYS A 28 26.17 -9.05 -12.12
C CYS A 28 27.59 -9.41 -11.68
N GLU A 29 28.49 -8.43 -11.67
CA GLU A 29 29.90 -8.62 -11.26
C GLU A 29 30.05 -9.08 -9.80
N LYS A 30 29.10 -8.72 -8.92
CA LYS A 30 29.17 -9.11 -7.50
C LYS A 30 28.66 -10.51 -7.19
N CYS A 31 27.59 -10.96 -7.83
CA CYS A 31 26.94 -12.24 -7.49
C CYS A 31 27.04 -13.30 -8.59
N GLY A 32 27.53 -12.95 -9.79
CA GLY A 32 27.67 -13.88 -10.92
C GLY A 32 26.36 -14.33 -11.57
N LEU A 33 25.21 -14.04 -10.95
CA LEU A 33 23.88 -14.33 -11.48
C LEU A 33 23.47 -13.29 -12.55
N LEU A 34 22.46 -13.61 -13.35
CA LEU A 34 21.85 -12.65 -14.27
C LEU A 34 21.40 -11.40 -13.51
N ALA A 35 21.78 -10.22 -14.02
CA ALA A 35 21.56 -8.96 -13.32
C ALA A 35 20.06 -8.64 -13.20
N ASP A 36 19.29 -8.91 -14.26
CA ASP A 36 17.85 -8.77 -14.28
C ASP A 36 17.21 -9.70 -15.34
N LYS A 37 16.53 -10.76 -14.89
CA LYS A 37 15.84 -11.72 -15.77
C LYS A 37 14.53 -11.15 -16.36
N TYR A 38 13.93 -10.16 -15.70
CA TYR A 38 12.58 -9.70 -16.01
C TYR A 38 12.50 -8.80 -17.23
N ILE A 39 13.63 -8.36 -17.78
CA ILE A 39 13.68 -7.52 -18.99
C ILE A 39 13.15 -8.27 -20.21
N GLU A 40 13.34 -9.59 -20.27
CA GLU A 40 12.84 -10.43 -21.35
C GLU A 40 11.43 -10.97 -21.08
N TYR A 41 10.95 -10.88 -19.84
CA TYR A 41 9.66 -11.45 -19.44
C TYR A 41 8.53 -10.48 -19.75
N ASP A 42 7.37 -11.05 -20.04
CA ASP A 42 6.13 -10.28 -20.14
C ASP A 42 5.80 -9.65 -18.77
N PRO A 43 5.37 -8.38 -18.70
CA PRO A 43 4.89 -7.74 -17.48
C PRO A 43 3.90 -8.56 -16.65
N VAL A 44 3.11 -9.45 -17.27
CA VAL A 44 2.19 -10.35 -16.56
C VAL A 44 2.94 -11.31 -15.62
N ILE A 45 4.09 -11.85 -16.05
CA ILE A 45 4.91 -12.74 -15.21
C ILE A 45 5.52 -11.95 -14.05
N VAL A 46 5.99 -10.73 -14.31
CA VAL A 46 6.49 -9.83 -13.26
C VAL A 46 5.39 -9.55 -12.23
N PHE A 47 4.15 -9.37 -12.68
CA PHE A 47 3.01 -9.14 -11.79
C PHE A 47 2.69 -10.36 -10.90
N VAL A 48 2.78 -11.57 -11.42
CA VAL A 48 2.62 -12.80 -10.61
C VAL A 48 3.71 -12.89 -9.54
N ASP A 49 4.98 -12.68 -9.91
CA ASP A 49 6.09 -12.72 -8.94
C ASP A 49 5.97 -11.61 -7.87
N LEU A 50 5.38 -10.45 -8.21
CA LEU A 50 5.04 -9.41 -7.24
C LEU A 50 3.97 -9.88 -6.24
N ILE A 51 2.93 -10.57 -6.72
CA ILE A 51 1.90 -11.19 -5.85
C ILE A 51 2.51 -12.27 -4.95
N LEU A 52 3.49 -13.01 -5.46
CA LEU A 52 4.23 -14.02 -4.68
C LEU A 52 5.25 -13.41 -3.70
N ILE A 53 5.28 -12.08 -3.55
CA ILE A 53 6.13 -11.38 -2.59
C ILE A 53 7.64 -11.57 -2.93
N GLU A 54 7.96 -11.83 -4.19
CA GLU A 54 9.34 -12.03 -4.63
C GLU A 54 10.13 -10.72 -4.65
N LYS A 55 11.13 -10.60 -3.75
CA LYS A 55 12.01 -9.42 -3.70
C LYS A 55 12.66 -9.04 -5.04
N PRO A 56 13.09 -9.98 -5.90
CA PRO A 56 13.61 -9.66 -7.22
C PRO A 56 12.64 -8.86 -8.10
N ALA A 57 11.35 -9.23 -8.09
CA ALA A 57 10.32 -8.54 -8.87
C ALA A 57 10.08 -7.11 -8.37
N TYR A 58 10.05 -6.90 -7.04
CA TYR A 58 9.99 -5.55 -6.46
C TYR A 58 11.20 -4.68 -6.86
N ARG A 59 12.41 -5.26 -6.88
CA ARG A 59 13.62 -4.53 -7.31
C ARG A 59 13.59 -4.16 -8.77
N HIS A 60 13.13 -5.07 -9.63
CA HIS A 60 12.92 -4.79 -11.05
C HIS A 60 11.94 -3.64 -11.24
N LEU A 61 10.75 -3.72 -10.64
CA LEU A 61 9.69 -2.71 -10.79
C LEU A 61 10.13 -1.32 -10.30
N LEU A 62 10.79 -1.26 -9.14
CA LEU A 62 11.16 0.01 -8.50
C LEU A 62 12.35 0.71 -9.16
N TYR A 63 13.34 -0.05 -9.66
CA TYR A 63 14.63 0.53 -10.02
C TYR A 63 15.11 0.24 -11.44
N ASN A 64 14.58 -0.79 -12.10
CA ASN A 64 15.00 -1.18 -13.45
C ASN A 64 13.88 -0.99 -14.49
N SER A 65 12.63 -0.81 -14.06
CA SER A 65 11.48 -0.56 -14.91
C SER A 65 11.11 0.93 -14.94
N ASN A 66 10.61 1.41 -16.09
CA ASN A 66 10.09 2.76 -16.25
C ASN A 66 8.63 2.86 -15.79
N PHE A 67 8.33 2.38 -14.58
CA PHE A 67 6.98 2.33 -14.06
C PHE A 67 6.49 3.72 -13.61
N LYS A 68 5.95 4.51 -14.55
CA LYS A 68 5.41 5.87 -14.29
C LYS A 68 3.95 5.88 -13.83
N SER A 69 3.25 4.75 -13.92
CA SER A 69 1.81 4.64 -13.68
C SER A 69 1.43 4.44 -12.19
N TYR A 70 2.36 4.61 -11.25
CA TYR A 70 2.08 4.42 -9.82
C TYR A 70 1.00 5.37 -9.28
N TRP A 71 0.88 6.58 -9.82
CA TRP A 71 -0.16 7.53 -9.39
C TRP A 71 -1.57 7.04 -9.76
N LYS A 72 -1.72 6.33 -10.89
CA LYS A 72 -3.00 5.69 -11.26
C LYS A 72 -3.38 4.59 -10.28
N ILE A 73 -2.41 3.76 -9.88
CA ILE A 73 -2.62 2.72 -8.85
C ILE A 73 -3.01 3.36 -7.53
N SER A 74 -2.39 4.49 -7.15
CA SER A 74 -2.75 5.22 -5.94
C SER A 74 -4.21 5.65 -5.92
N ILE A 75 -4.74 6.15 -7.05
CA ILE A 75 -6.15 6.52 -7.19
C ILE A 75 -7.05 5.29 -7.04
N ILE A 76 -6.70 4.18 -7.71
CA ILE A 76 -7.47 2.92 -7.63
C ILE A 76 -7.51 2.40 -6.19
N LEU A 77 -6.38 2.43 -5.47
CA LEU A 77 -6.31 2.01 -4.07
C LEU A 77 -7.18 2.84 -3.15
N TRP A 78 -7.16 4.16 -3.34
CA TRP A 78 -8.00 5.07 -2.58
C TRP A 78 -9.49 4.81 -2.85
N LEU A 79 -9.89 4.67 -4.12
CA LEU A 79 -11.27 4.36 -4.49
C LEU A 79 -11.70 3.00 -3.94
N ALA A 80 -10.82 1.99 -4.01
CA ALA A 80 -11.08 0.67 -3.44
C ALA A 80 -11.34 0.73 -1.93
N GLU A 81 -10.53 1.46 -1.16
CA GLU A 81 -10.76 1.63 0.27
C GLU A 81 -12.05 2.41 0.57
N SER A 82 -12.33 3.45 -0.21
CA SER A 82 -13.58 4.21 -0.11
C SER A 82 -14.80 3.31 -0.35
N PHE A 83 -14.75 2.48 -1.39
CA PHE A 83 -15.81 1.54 -1.74
C PHE A 83 -16.01 0.47 -0.66
N ARG A 84 -14.91 -0.07 -0.09
CA ARG A 84 -15.00 -1.02 1.03
C ARG A 84 -15.67 -0.40 2.25
N ALA A 85 -15.29 0.83 2.60
CA ALA A 85 -15.89 1.53 3.72
C ALA A 85 -17.38 1.84 3.48
N TRP A 86 -17.74 2.18 2.23
CA TRP A 86 -19.12 2.46 1.85
C TRP A 86 -20.00 1.20 1.92
N SER A 87 -19.49 0.08 1.39
CA SER A 87 -20.18 -1.21 1.47
C SER A 87 -20.40 -1.69 2.91
N LEU A 88 -19.48 -1.38 3.83
CA LEU A 88 -19.66 -1.71 5.25
C LEU A 88 -20.75 -0.83 5.90
N CYS A 89 -20.83 0.45 5.53
CA CYS A 89 -21.88 1.37 5.93
C CYS A 89 -23.27 0.84 5.53
N ASP A 90 -23.42 0.43 4.26
CA ASP A 90 -24.67 -0.08 3.69
C ASP A 90 -25.19 -1.35 4.39
N ILE A 91 -24.28 -2.26 4.75
CA ILE A 91 -24.62 -3.48 5.51
C ILE A 91 -25.12 -3.13 6.92
N ASN A 92 -24.48 -2.18 7.61
CA ASN A 92 -24.90 -1.78 8.95
C ASN A 92 -26.28 -1.08 8.94
N GLU A 93 -26.61 -0.33 7.89
CA GLU A 93 -27.94 0.27 7.73
C GLU A 93 -29.03 -0.79 7.50
N THR A 94 -28.75 -1.84 6.72
CA THR A 94 -29.70 -2.95 6.47
C THR A 94 -29.95 -3.81 7.71
N GLU A 95 -28.95 -4.03 8.56
CA GLU A 95 -29.14 -4.71 9.86
C GLU A 95 -29.89 -3.85 10.88
N LEU A 96 -29.63 -2.54 10.91
CA LEU A 96 -30.29 -1.61 11.82
C LEU A 96 -31.77 -1.40 11.47
N THR A 97 -32.13 -1.37 10.18
CA THR A 97 -33.51 -1.24 9.70
C THR A 97 -34.36 -2.49 9.95
N ALA A 98 -33.76 -3.69 9.94
CA ALA A 98 -34.42 -4.92 10.38
C ALA A 98 -34.71 -4.94 11.90
N SER A 99 -33.93 -4.18 12.69
CA SER A 99 -34.02 -4.13 14.15
C SER A 99 -34.83 -2.94 14.71
N LYS A 100 -35.20 -1.93 13.93
CA LYS A 100 -35.84 -0.70 14.43
C LYS A 100 -37.04 -0.24 13.58
N VAL A 101 -38.22 -0.71 13.97
CA VAL A 101 -39.48 0.05 13.80
C VAL A 101 -39.63 1.13 14.89
N ASP A 102 -38.80 1.14 15.94
CA ASP A 102 -38.84 2.15 16.99
C ASP A 102 -37.56 2.99 17.07
N LEU A 103 -37.75 4.30 17.27
CA LEU A 103 -36.78 5.40 17.48
C LEU A 103 -36.52 6.31 16.26
N VAL A 104 -37.54 7.12 16.02
CA VAL A 104 -37.72 8.30 15.14
C VAL A 104 -36.65 9.41 15.19
N HIS A 105 -35.45 9.23 15.76
CA HIS A 105 -34.51 10.36 15.83
C HIS A 105 -33.01 10.00 15.89
N ASN A 106 -32.40 9.70 14.75
CA ASN A 106 -30.93 9.74 14.61
C ASN A 106 -30.53 10.32 13.23
N ASN A 107 -30.96 11.55 12.95
CA ASN A 107 -30.54 12.30 11.76
C ASN A 107 -29.02 12.60 11.74
N GLY A 108 -28.29 12.33 12.84
CA GLY A 108 -26.82 12.46 12.92
C GLY A 108 -26.03 11.21 12.51
N LEU A 109 -26.65 10.02 12.44
CA LEU A 109 -25.97 8.81 11.96
C LEU A 109 -26.03 8.70 10.43
N GLN A 110 -27.08 9.25 9.83
CA GLN A 110 -27.30 9.24 8.38
C GLN A 110 -26.30 10.12 7.61
N ASP A 111 -25.71 11.12 8.26
CA ASP A 111 -24.68 11.98 7.65
C ASP A 111 -23.27 11.33 7.65
N HIS A 112 -23.10 10.22 8.39
CA HIS A 112 -21.82 9.50 8.50
C HIS A 112 -21.48 8.69 7.24
N CYS A 113 -22.50 8.21 6.50
CA CYS A 113 -22.31 7.44 5.27
C CYS A 113 -22.49 8.29 4.00
N ASN A 114 -22.45 9.64 4.13
CA ASN A 114 -22.39 10.51 2.97
C ASN A 114 -21.12 10.20 2.15
N ILE A 115 -21.32 9.77 0.90
CA ILE A 115 -20.26 9.26 0.00
C ILE A 115 -19.11 10.28 -0.12
N TYR A 116 -19.42 11.58 -0.18
CA TYR A 116 -18.41 12.63 -0.29
C TYR A 116 -17.50 12.75 0.94
N ASN A 117 -18.10 12.65 2.14
CA ASN A 117 -17.35 12.74 3.39
C ASN A 117 -16.48 11.50 3.59
N LEU A 118 -17.03 10.32 3.25
CA LEU A 118 -16.31 9.06 3.31
C LEU A 118 -15.10 9.03 2.35
N LEU A 119 -15.29 9.51 1.12
CA LEU A 119 -14.23 9.58 0.12
C LEU A 119 -13.09 10.53 0.55
N LEU A 120 -13.44 11.69 1.11
CA LEU A 120 -12.45 12.63 1.67
C LEU A 120 -11.72 12.02 2.87
N HIS A 121 -12.45 11.33 3.75
CA HIS A 121 -11.89 10.69 4.92
C HIS A 121 -10.87 9.60 4.56
N THR A 122 -11.22 8.70 3.65
CA THR A 122 -10.31 7.63 3.20
C THR A 122 -9.10 8.21 2.45
N ALA A 123 -9.26 9.31 1.72
CA ALA A 123 -8.14 10.04 1.11
C ALA A 123 -7.17 10.56 2.17
N LEU A 124 -7.69 11.24 3.20
CA LEU A 124 -6.88 11.79 4.29
C LEU A 124 -6.16 10.66 5.06
N ALA A 125 -6.85 9.57 5.37
CA ALA A 125 -6.25 8.43 6.04
C ALA A 125 -5.12 7.78 5.21
N PHE A 126 -5.34 7.61 3.89
CA PHE A 126 -4.33 7.06 2.98
C PHE A 126 -3.11 7.99 2.84
N ALA A 127 -3.35 9.29 2.67
CA ALA A 127 -2.28 10.29 2.59
C ALA A 127 -1.48 10.35 3.90
N ALA A 128 -2.17 10.37 5.05
CA ALA A 128 -1.54 10.37 6.36
C ALA A 128 -0.68 9.13 6.60
N PHE A 129 -1.16 7.94 6.20
CA PHE A 129 -0.36 6.72 6.26
C PHE A 129 0.96 6.84 5.49
N ILE A 130 0.91 7.29 4.24
CA ILE A 130 2.13 7.46 3.42
C ILE A 130 3.05 8.51 4.03
N CYS A 131 2.51 9.68 4.40
CA CYS A 131 3.27 10.77 5.01
C CYS A 131 3.97 10.33 6.30
N MET A 132 3.27 9.60 7.18
CA MET A 132 3.87 9.11 8.43
C MET A 132 5.01 8.15 8.19
N VAL A 133 4.83 7.19 7.28
CA VAL A 133 5.90 6.25 6.97
C VAL A 133 7.13 7.01 6.44
N ILE A 134 6.94 7.99 5.55
CA ILE A 134 8.04 8.84 5.05
C ILE A 134 8.70 9.62 6.20
N VAL A 135 7.93 10.30 7.05
CA VAL A 135 8.48 11.08 8.18
C VAL A 135 9.28 10.19 9.13
N VAL A 136 8.74 9.03 9.51
CA VAL A 136 9.45 8.07 10.38
C VAL A 136 10.72 7.55 9.71
N THR A 137 10.71 7.33 8.40
CA THR A 137 11.91 6.90 7.66
C THR A 137 13.00 7.98 7.66
N GLU A 138 12.66 9.23 7.35
CA GLU A 138 13.63 10.33 7.34
C GLU A 138 14.16 10.60 8.75
N LEU A 139 13.28 10.59 9.76
CA LEU A 139 13.67 10.79 11.16
C LEU A 139 14.64 9.69 11.64
N LYS A 140 14.40 8.44 11.23
CA LYS A 140 15.32 7.33 11.49
C LYS A 140 16.69 7.56 10.83
N TRP A 141 16.73 8.04 9.59
CA TRP A 141 17.99 8.31 8.90
C TRP A 141 18.73 9.52 9.49
N PHE A 142 17.98 10.51 9.97
CA PHE A 142 18.53 11.65 10.70
C PHE A 142 19.23 11.19 11.99
N ILE A 143 18.62 10.27 12.75
CA ILE A 143 19.20 9.73 14.00
C ILE A 143 20.43 8.82 13.73
N ILE A 144 20.38 7.98 12.69
CA ILE A 144 21.42 6.98 12.41
C ILE A 144 22.55 7.53 11.51
N GLY A 145 22.33 8.68 10.87
CA GLY A 145 23.35 9.40 10.08
C GLY A 145 23.79 8.73 8.78
N LYS A 146 23.21 7.58 8.39
CA LYS A 146 23.61 6.81 7.20
C LYS A 146 22.45 6.67 6.20
N LYS A 147 22.19 7.69 5.39
CA LYS A 147 21.19 7.60 4.31
C LYS A 147 21.66 6.64 3.21
N PRO A 148 20.81 5.74 2.68
CA PRO A 148 21.20 4.91 1.54
C PRO A 148 21.49 5.79 0.33
N TYR A 149 22.60 5.54 -0.37
CA TYR A 149 23.05 6.35 -1.50
C TYR A 149 22.01 6.56 -2.61
N LYS A 150 21.10 5.58 -2.80
CA LYS A 150 20.06 5.60 -3.84
C LYS A 150 18.64 5.79 -3.31
N TYR A 151 18.48 6.21 -2.06
CA TYR A 151 17.15 6.42 -1.50
C TYR A 151 16.51 7.69 -2.10
N SER A 152 15.28 7.56 -2.59
CA SER A 152 14.44 8.67 -3.03
C SER A 152 13.05 8.53 -2.41
N ILE A 153 12.46 9.65 -1.97
CA ILE A 153 11.11 9.69 -1.41
C ILE A 153 10.08 9.18 -2.43
N LYS A 154 10.33 9.41 -3.72
CA LYS A 154 9.46 8.93 -4.81
C LYS A 154 9.49 7.41 -4.95
N ASP A 155 10.65 6.80 -4.75
CA ASP A 155 10.79 5.34 -4.82
C ASP A 155 10.14 4.69 -3.59
N LEU A 156 10.24 5.33 -2.43
CA LEU A 156 9.55 4.89 -1.22
C LEU A 156 8.02 5.00 -1.37
N SER A 157 7.50 6.13 -1.85
CA SER A 157 6.05 6.27 -2.05
C SER A 157 5.53 5.29 -3.11
N CYS A 158 6.28 5.09 -4.21
CA CYS A 158 5.98 4.06 -5.20
C CYS A 158 5.96 2.66 -4.57
N ALA A 159 6.94 2.31 -3.73
CA ALA A 159 6.99 1.04 -3.03
C ALA A 159 5.81 0.85 -2.07
N LEU A 160 5.40 1.89 -1.36
CA LEU A 160 4.21 1.84 -0.48
C LEU A 160 2.93 1.65 -1.27
N ILE A 161 2.78 2.32 -2.42
CA ILE A 161 1.63 2.15 -3.32
C ILE A 161 1.58 0.72 -3.86
N VAL A 162 2.70 0.20 -4.38
CA VAL A 162 2.78 -1.16 -4.93
C VAL A 162 2.57 -2.21 -3.83
N GLY A 163 3.16 -2.02 -2.64
CA GLY A 163 2.92 -2.89 -1.49
C GLY A 163 1.46 -2.84 -1.01
N GLY A 164 0.79 -1.69 -1.17
CA GLY A 164 -0.62 -1.49 -0.85
C GLY A 164 -1.60 -2.20 -1.78
N CYS A 165 -1.17 -2.66 -2.97
CA CYS A 165 -2.00 -3.40 -3.93
C CYS A 165 -2.68 -4.64 -3.34
N GLY A 166 -2.12 -5.24 -2.27
CA GLY A 166 -2.77 -6.36 -1.58
C GLY A 166 -4.17 -6.05 -1.05
N LYS A 167 -4.48 -4.78 -0.77
CA LYS A 167 -5.82 -4.32 -0.34
C LYS A 167 -6.89 -4.55 -1.39
N LEU A 168 -6.53 -4.58 -2.68
CA LEU A 168 -7.47 -4.82 -3.78
C LEU A 168 -8.06 -6.24 -3.74
N LEU A 169 -7.36 -7.22 -3.15
CA LEU A 169 -7.92 -8.56 -2.92
C LEU A 169 -9.15 -8.51 -2.01
N GLY A 170 -9.25 -7.50 -1.14
CA GLY A 170 -10.44 -7.26 -0.32
C GLY A 170 -11.71 -7.00 -1.13
N LEU A 171 -11.59 -6.42 -2.33
CA LEU A 171 -12.74 -6.18 -3.21
C LEU A 171 -13.35 -7.48 -3.73
N LEU A 172 -12.53 -8.50 -3.98
CA LEU A 172 -13.02 -9.81 -4.43
C LEU A 172 -13.95 -10.44 -3.37
N GLY A 173 -13.67 -10.21 -2.09
CA GLY A 173 -14.52 -10.68 -1.00
C GLY A 173 -15.91 -10.05 -1.02
N ILE A 174 -15.99 -8.76 -1.39
CA ILE A 174 -17.27 -8.05 -1.52
C ILE A 174 -18.07 -8.57 -2.71
N VAL A 175 -17.42 -8.75 -3.87
CA VAL A 175 -18.08 -9.22 -5.10
C VAL A 175 -18.71 -10.60 -4.91
N TRP A 176 -18.02 -11.50 -4.19
CA TRP A 176 -18.52 -12.86 -3.98
C TRP A 176 -19.57 -12.96 -2.86
N GLN A 177 -20.03 -11.84 -2.29
CA GLN A 177 -20.97 -11.79 -1.16
C GLN A 177 -20.55 -12.67 0.03
N HIS A 178 -19.27 -13.02 0.12
CA HIS A 178 -18.74 -13.77 1.25
C HIS A 178 -18.63 -12.79 2.40
N ILE A 179 -19.69 -12.78 3.22
CA ILE A 179 -19.80 -12.08 4.50
C ILE A 179 -18.48 -12.25 5.23
N ALA A 180 -17.89 -11.11 5.59
CA ALA A 180 -16.57 -10.97 6.17
C ALA A 180 -16.40 -11.83 7.43
N SER A 181 -16.07 -13.10 7.26
CA SER A 181 -15.58 -13.90 8.37
C SER A 181 -14.27 -13.23 8.83
N GLY A 182 -14.17 -12.94 10.13
CA GLY A 182 -12.95 -12.40 10.76
C GLY A 182 -11.63 -13.00 10.23
N PRO A 183 -11.51 -14.34 10.01
CA PRO A 183 -10.29 -14.92 9.47
C PRO A 183 -9.93 -14.46 8.04
N TYR A 184 -10.91 -14.25 7.15
CA TYR A 184 -10.63 -13.80 5.78
C TYR A 184 -10.05 -12.37 5.77
N TYR A 185 -10.66 -11.47 6.55
CA TYR A 185 -10.16 -10.10 6.70
C TYR A 185 -8.75 -10.08 7.30
N LEU A 186 -8.50 -10.90 8.32
CA LEU A 186 -7.18 -11.03 8.94
C LEU A 186 -6.13 -11.54 7.95
N LEU A 187 -6.49 -12.51 7.10
CA LEU A 187 -5.59 -13.05 6.07
C LEU A 187 -5.19 -11.98 5.06
N ILE A 188 -6.16 -11.22 4.53
CA ILE A 188 -5.88 -10.13 3.57
C ILE A 188 -5.06 -9.01 4.20
N GLN A 189 -5.38 -8.64 5.43
CA GLN A 189 -4.60 -7.63 6.15
C GLN A 189 -3.18 -8.11 6.41
N GLY A 190 -3.00 -9.36 6.84
CA GLY A 190 -1.69 -9.99 7.04
C GLY A 190 -0.87 -10.02 5.74
N TYR A 191 -1.49 -10.43 4.63
CA TYR A 191 -0.87 -10.41 3.31
C TYR A 191 -0.45 -8.99 2.89
N THR A 192 -1.32 -8.00 3.05
CA THR A 192 -1.02 -6.59 2.75
C THR A 192 0.17 -6.07 3.57
N VAL A 193 0.22 -6.41 4.87
CA VAL A 193 1.34 -6.04 5.75
C VAL A 193 2.64 -6.68 5.27
N LEU A 194 2.61 -7.95 4.84
CA LEU A 194 3.78 -8.63 4.27
C LEU A 194 4.27 -7.96 2.98
N CYS A 195 3.36 -7.62 2.06
CA CYS A 195 3.69 -6.89 0.83
C CYS A 195 4.31 -5.51 1.12
N LEU A 196 3.75 -4.76 2.07
CA LEU A 196 4.30 -3.47 2.50
C LEU A 196 5.68 -3.63 3.14
N LEU A 197 5.87 -4.67 3.96
CA LEU A 197 7.13 -4.97 4.62
C LEU A 197 8.23 -5.30 3.61
N THR A 198 7.92 -6.13 2.61
CA THR A 198 8.90 -6.50 1.57
C THR A 198 9.23 -5.31 0.68
N ALA A 199 8.23 -4.57 0.20
CA ALA A 199 8.42 -3.37 -0.61
C ALA A 199 9.29 -2.32 0.10
N TYR A 200 8.97 -2.02 1.36
CA TYR A 200 9.75 -1.10 2.18
C TYR A 200 11.19 -1.61 2.40
N SER A 201 11.35 -2.90 2.72
CA SER A 201 12.69 -3.48 2.97
C SER A 201 13.60 -3.41 1.75
N VAL A 202 13.04 -3.48 0.54
CA VAL A 202 13.75 -3.35 -0.73
C VAL A 202 14.31 -1.93 -0.89
N VAL A 203 13.52 -0.90 -0.55
CA VAL A 203 13.92 0.50 -0.68
C VAL A 203 14.96 0.91 0.37
N CYS A 204 14.69 0.60 1.63
CA CYS A 204 15.53 1.08 2.72
C CYS A 204 16.83 0.28 2.91
N LYS A 205 17.00 -0.87 2.24
CA LYS A 205 18.09 -1.85 2.48
C LYS A 205 18.32 -2.18 3.96
N SER A 206 17.33 -1.87 4.81
CA SER A 206 17.39 -1.95 6.26
C SER A 206 16.81 -3.30 6.68
N GLY A 207 17.32 -3.86 7.79
CA GLY A 207 16.80 -5.11 8.33
C GLY A 207 15.28 -5.07 8.57
N ARG A 208 14.65 -6.26 8.61
CA ARG A 208 13.18 -6.42 8.76
C ARG A 208 12.60 -5.60 9.93
N GLY A 209 13.30 -5.51 11.06
CA GLY A 209 12.83 -4.78 12.25
C GLY A 209 12.64 -3.28 12.05
N GLY A 210 13.57 -2.62 11.33
CA GLY A 210 13.46 -1.19 11.07
C GLY A 210 12.39 -0.82 10.03
N SER A 211 11.84 -1.82 9.34
CA SER A 211 10.72 -1.69 8.41
C SER A 211 9.39 -1.86 9.15
N LEU A 212 9.35 -2.81 10.08
CA LEU A 212 8.23 -3.05 10.98
C LEU A 212 7.86 -1.81 11.80
N ILE A 213 8.83 -1.12 12.40
CA ILE A 213 8.55 0.06 13.25
C ILE A 213 7.84 1.17 12.47
N GLY A 214 8.33 1.49 11.26
CA GLY A 214 7.72 2.51 10.41
C GLY A 214 6.31 2.15 9.98
N LEU A 215 6.08 0.88 9.62
CA LEU A 215 4.76 0.39 9.24
C LEU A 215 3.79 0.36 10.42
N ILE A 216 4.22 -0.09 11.59
CA ILE A 216 3.40 -0.10 12.81
C ILE A 216 2.96 1.32 13.15
N ALA A 217 3.89 2.29 13.16
CA ALA A 217 3.57 3.69 13.39
C ALA A 217 2.56 4.24 12.36
N GLY A 218 2.73 3.90 11.08
CA GLY A 218 1.79 4.24 10.02
C GLY A 218 0.40 3.65 10.24
N PHE A 219 0.31 2.36 10.56
CA PHE A 219 -0.96 1.67 10.81
C PHE A 219 -1.67 2.20 12.06
N LEU A 220 -0.93 2.54 13.12
CA LEU A 220 -1.49 3.16 14.32
C LEU A 220 -2.10 4.53 14.00
N LEU A 221 -1.42 5.38 13.23
CA LEU A 221 -2.01 6.66 12.83
C LEU A 221 -3.22 6.44 11.92
N TYR A 222 -3.15 5.53 10.97
CA TYR A 222 -4.27 5.19 10.10
C TYR A 222 -5.50 4.78 10.92
N GLY A 223 -5.32 3.87 11.89
CA GLY A 223 -6.37 3.45 12.81
C GLY A 223 -6.87 4.58 13.71
N TYR A 224 -5.98 5.47 14.16
CA TYR A 224 -6.36 6.66 14.92
C TYR A 224 -7.23 7.62 14.10
N ILE A 225 -6.90 7.85 12.83
CA ILE A 225 -7.71 8.71 11.95
C ILE A 225 -9.07 8.07 11.69
N CYS A 226 -9.12 6.76 11.43
CA CYS A 226 -10.38 6.01 11.29
C CYS A 226 -11.26 6.04 12.54
N THR A 227 -10.67 6.07 13.75
CA THR A 227 -11.43 6.06 15.01
C THR A 227 -11.74 7.46 15.56
N SER A 228 -10.88 8.45 15.34
CA SER A 228 -10.99 9.78 15.94
C SER A 228 -12.11 10.62 15.35
N ILE A 229 -12.50 10.39 14.11
CA ILE A 229 -13.60 11.14 13.50
C ILE A 229 -14.96 10.66 14.02
N SER A 230 -15.08 9.37 14.38
CA SER A 230 -16.25 8.86 15.11
C SER A 230 -16.45 9.58 16.47
N LYS A 231 -15.35 10.00 17.12
CA LYS A 231 -15.39 10.77 18.38
C LYS A 231 -15.52 12.28 18.19
N LEU A 232 -14.88 12.88 17.17
CA LEU A 232 -14.91 14.32 16.93
C LEU A 232 -16.33 14.81 16.59
N HIS A 233 -17.12 14.01 15.89
CA HIS A 233 -18.49 14.38 15.50
C HIS A 233 -19.53 14.17 16.63
N LEU A 234 -19.29 13.24 17.56
CA LEU A 234 -20.07 13.14 18.80
C LEU A 234 -19.91 14.38 19.70
N ASN A 235 -18.74 15.02 19.65
CA ASN A 235 -18.49 16.22 20.43
C ASN A 235 -19.11 17.47 19.78
N ILE A 236 -19.11 17.58 18.45
CA ILE A 236 -19.73 18.71 17.73
C ILE A 236 -21.26 18.68 17.87
N SER A 237 -21.88 17.50 17.77
CA SER A 237 -23.34 17.35 17.97
C SER A 237 -23.79 17.72 19.39
N ASN A 238 -22.97 17.43 20.42
CA ASN A 238 -23.22 17.87 21.79
C ASN A 238 -23.08 19.39 22.00
N ILE A 239 -22.27 20.08 21.18
CA ILE A 239 -22.07 21.54 21.26
C ILE A 239 -23.19 22.32 20.54
N THR A 240 -23.81 21.72 19.51
CA THR A 240 -24.95 22.34 18.80
C THR A 240 -26.31 22.15 19.49
N LEU A 241 -26.37 21.32 20.53
CA LEU A 241 -27.59 21.02 21.32
C LEU A 241 -27.63 21.75 22.68
N THR A 242 -26.71 22.69 22.92
CA THR A 242 -26.69 23.61 24.07
C THR A 242 -26.86 25.04 23.61
#